data_AF-A0A1X1UR97-F1
#
_entry.id   AF-A0A1X1UR97-F1
#
_cell.length_a   1.000
_cell.length_b   1.000
_cell.length_c   1.000
_cell.angle_alpha   90.00
_cell.angle_beta   90.00
_cell.angle_gamma   90.00
#
_symmetry.space_group_name_H-M   'P 1'
#
loop_
_entity.id
_entity.type
_entity.pdbx_description
1 polymer ?
#
loop_
_entity_poly.entity_id
_entity_poly.type
_entity_poly.pdbx_seq_one_letter_code
_entity_poly.pdbx_strand_id
1 'polypeptide(L)'
;MTLVGDSLDEQYFLLDTDLLEQAFRPILDEFDFAFVVDRHDPLYEDIAAVVHKGGLKLCTVDFSPTFEGLVRHFYDRLQAVIAEKGLADQLRIKEMKVLGELTVEATYSGE
;
A
#
# COMPACT_ATOMS: atom_id res chain seq x y z
N MET A 1 -9.14 -0.22 3.67
CA MET A 1 -9.09 1.24 3.44
C MET A 1 -10.51 1.79 3.49
N THR A 2 -10.65 3.05 3.92
CA THR A 2 -11.87 3.84 3.89
C THR A 2 -11.65 5.07 3.01
N LEU A 3 -12.50 5.24 1.99
CA LEU A 3 -12.51 6.40 1.10
C LEU A 3 -13.67 7.32 1.46
N VAL A 4 -13.50 8.61 1.21
CA VAL A 4 -14.58 9.60 1.29
C VAL A 4 -14.49 10.56 0.11
N GLY A 5 -15.62 11.16 -0.26
CA GLY A 5 -15.68 12.17 -1.30
C GLY A 5 -16.95 13.00 -1.17
N ASP A 6 -17.03 14.06 -1.97
CA ASP A 6 -17.97 15.15 -1.73
C ASP A 6 -19.20 15.12 -2.66
N SER A 7 -19.25 14.20 -3.61
CA SER A 7 -20.37 14.01 -4.53
C SER A 7 -20.50 12.55 -5.00
N LEU A 8 -21.70 12.18 -5.45
CA LEU A 8 -21.95 10.92 -6.13
C LEU A 8 -22.12 11.16 -7.63
N ASP A 9 -21.81 10.16 -8.44
CA ASP A 9 -22.10 10.19 -9.88
C ASP A 9 -23.60 9.99 -10.19
N GLU A 10 -23.96 9.98 -11.48
CA GLU A 10 -25.35 9.77 -11.94
C GLU A 10 -25.93 8.40 -11.55
N GLN A 11 -25.06 7.44 -11.23
CA GLN A 11 -25.42 6.09 -10.79
C GLN A 11 -25.43 5.95 -9.27
N TYR A 12 -25.25 7.05 -8.53
CA TYR A 12 -25.16 7.11 -7.07
C TYR A 12 -23.94 6.39 -6.48
N PHE A 13 -22.85 6.24 -7.25
CA PHE A 13 -21.58 5.74 -6.75
C PHE A 13 -20.63 6.88 -6.36
N LEU A 14 -19.83 6.63 -5.33
CA LEU A 14 -18.70 7.49 -4.98
C LEU A 14 -17.53 7.30 -5.96
N LEU A 15 -17.28 6.03 -6.30
CA LEU A 15 -16.24 5.54 -7.19
C LEU A 15 -16.60 4.10 -7.57
N ASP A 16 -16.30 3.69 -8.80
CA ASP A 16 -16.26 2.28 -9.17
C ASP A 16 -15.12 1.57 -8.42
N THR A 17 -15.46 0.58 -7.60
CA THR A 17 -14.48 -0.17 -6.80
C THR A 17 -13.53 -1.01 -7.64
N ASP A 18 -13.91 -1.38 -8.86
CA ASP A 18 -13.05 -2.16 -9.76
C ASP A 18 -11.86 -1.32 -10.24
N LEU A 19 -12.08 -0.01 -10.46
CA LEU A 19 -11.00 0.93 -10.81
C LEU A 19 -9.98 1.04 -9.67
N LEU A 20 -10.46 1.03 -8.44
CA LEU A 20 -9.63 1.10 -7.24
C LEU A 20 -8.81 -0.18 -7.05
N GLU A 21 -9.43 -1.34 -7.25
CA GLU A 21 -8.73 -2.63 -7.18
C GLU A 21 -7.63 -2.70 -8.25
N GLN A 22 -7.93 -2.30 -9.49
CA GLN A 22 -6.95 -2.26 -10.58
C GLN A 22 -5.80 -1.29 -10.30
N ALA A 23 -6.08 -0.15 -9.65
CA ALA A 23 -5.06 0.80 -9.22
C ALA A 23 -4.17 0.26 -8.09
N PHE A 24 -4.74 -0.51 -7.17
CA PHE A 24 -4.03 -1.03 -6.00
C PHE A 24 -3.28 -2.33 -6.26
N ARG A 25 -3.77 -3.14 -7.21
CA ARG A 25 -3.23 -4.47 -7.52
C ARG A 25 -1.72 -4.44 -7.85
N PRO A 26 -1.19 -3.53 -8.68
CA PRO A 26 0.24 -3.46 -8.94
C PRO A 26 1.07 -3.21 -7.69
N ILE A 27 0.56 -2.38 -6.76
CA ILE A 27 1.23 -2.09 -5.49
C ILE A 27 1.26 -3.36 -4.64
N LEU A 28 0.14 -4.07 -4.50
CA LEU A 28 0.09 -5.31 -3.72
C LEU A 28 0.95 -6.41 -4.34
N ASP A 29 0.96 -6.52 -5.67
CA ASP A 29 1.75 -7.52 -6.37
C ASP A 29 3.23 -7.35 -6.05
N GLU A 30 3.76 -6.14 -5.80
CA GLU A 30 5.16 -5.92 -5.36
C GLU A 30 5.49 -6.64 -4.04
N PHE A 31 4.53 -6.73 -3.12
CA PHE A 31 4.68 -7.33 -1.79
C PHE A 31 4.23 -8.79 -1.73
N ASP A 32 3.38 -9.22 -2.67
CA ASP A 32 2.85 -10.57 -2.71
C ASP A 32 3.96 -11.60 -2.92
N PHE A 33 3.98 -12.63 -2.05
CA PHE A 33 5.03 -13.64 -1.94
C PHE A 33 6.47 -13.08 -1.88
N ALA A 34 6.65 -11.85 -1.42
CA ALA A 34 7.95 -11.20 -1.30
C ALA A 34 8.46 -11.19 0.14
N PHE A 35 9.78 -11.33 0.29
CA PHE A 35 10.45 -10.94 1.52
C PHE A 35 10.68 -9.43 1.51
N VAL A 36 10.06 -8.71 2.44
CA VAL A 36 10.17 -7.25 2.54
C VAL A 36 11.36 -6.90 3.45
N VAL A 37 12.27 -6.05 2.97
CA VAL A 37 13.45 -5.62 3.73
C VAL A 37 13.77 -4.15 3.49
N ASP A 38 14.16 -3.44 4.56
CA ASP A 38 14.70 -2.09 4.45
C ASP A 38 16.08 -2.11 3.81
N ARG A 39 16.31 -1.28 2.79
CA ARG A 39 17.62 -1.07 2.17
C ARG A 39 18.69 -0.66 3.17
N HIS A 40 18.31 0.01 4.25
CA HIS A 40 19.21 0.48 5.28
C HIS A 40 19.42 -0.54 6.42
N ASP A 41 18.81 -1.73 6.35
CA ASP A 41 19.03 -2.80 7.31
C ASP A 41 20.52 -3.23 7.27
N PRO A 42 21.24 -3.30 8.40
CA PRO A 42 22.62 -3.77 8.44
C PRO A 42 22.83 -5.18 7.86
N LEU A 43 21.77 -5.99 7.82
CA LEU A 43 21.76 -7.35 7.28
C LEU A 43 21.22 -7.43 5.85
N TYR A 44 20.95 -6.29 5.19
CA TYR A 44 20.33 -6.24 3.86
C TYR A 44 21.04 -7.14 2.85
N GLU A 45 22.37 -7.05 2.75
CA GLU A 45 23.16 -7.82 1.78
C GLU A 45 23.07 -9.33 2.03
N ASP A 46 23.11 -9.75 3.31
CA ASP A 46 22.99 -11.15 3.69
C ASP A 46 21.59 -11.70 3.39
N ILE A 47 20.55 -10.92 3.71
CA ILE A 47 19.15 -11.25 3.42
C ILE A 47 18.95 -11.37 1.90
N ALA A 48 19.42 -10.38 1.13
CA ALA A 48 19.30 -10.37 -0.32
C ALA A 48 19.99 -11.59 -0.96
N ALA A 49 21.17 -11.97 -0.47
CA ALA A 49 21.87 -13.17 -0.93
C ALA A 49 21.09 -14.46 -0.65
N VAL A 50 20.48 -14.59 0.54
CA VAL A 50 19.65 -15.76 0.91
C VAL A 50 18.38 -15.83 0.06
N VAL A 51 17.67 -14.72 -0.08
CA VAL A 51 16.43 -14.62 -0.87
C VAL A 51 16.70 -14.95 -2.34
N HIS A 52 17.77 -14.40 -2.92
CA HIS A 52 18.16 -14.68 -4.29
C HIS A 52 18.53 -16.16 -4.50
N LYS A 53 19.33 -16.74 -3.59
CA LYS A 53 19.69 -18.16 -3.64
C LYS A 53 18.47 -19.07 -3.50
N GLY A 54 17.47 -18.66 -2.73
CA GLY A 54 16.21 -19.37 -2.56
C GLY A 54 15.23 -19.23 -3.73
N GLY A 55 15.54 -18.40 -4.74
CA GLY A 55 14.61 -18.10 -5.83
C GLY A 55 13.35 -17.36 -5.36
N LEU A 56 13.43 -16.70 -4.20
CA LEU A 56 12.34 -15.96 -3.60
C LEU A 56 12.32 -14.53 -4.13
N LYS A 57 11.16 -13.89 -4.07
CA LYS A 57 11.01 -12.48 -4.42
C LYS A 57 11.50 -11.61 -3.27
N LEU A 58 12.31 -10.60 -3.59
CA LEU A 58 12.72 -9.56 -2.64
C LEU A 58 11.94 -8.27 -2.93
N CYS A 59 11.32 -7.69 -1.91
CA CYS A 59 10.75 -6.35 -1.96
C CYS A 59 11.63 -5.43 -1.10
N THR A 60 12.35 -4.53 -1.75
CA THR A 60 13.23 -3.58 -1.06
C THR A 60 12.50 -2.27 -0.83
N VAL A 61 12.41 -1.85 0.43
CA VAL A 61 11.82 -0.58 0.84
C VAL A 61 12.88 0.34 1.46
N ASP A 62 12.57 1.62 1.64
CA ASP A 62 13.42 2.65 2.26
C ASP A 62 12.95 3.08 3.65
N PHE A 63 12.12 2.25 4.28
CA PHE A 63 11.59 2.40 5.63
C PHE A 63 11.64 1.07 6.37
N SER A 64 11.63 1.11 7.70
CA SER A 64 11.55 -0.11 8.51
C SER A 64 10.21 -0.83 8.25
N PRO A 65 10.19 -2.10 7.81
CA PRO A 65 8.99 -2.79 7.33
C PRO A 65 8.06 -3.24 8.47
N THR A 66 7.72 -2.33 9.38
CA THR A 66 6.68 -2.51 10.40
C THR A 66 5.30 -2.30 9.81
N PHE A 67 4.25 -2.68 10.52
CA PHE A 67 2.87 -2.42 10.07
C PHE A 67 2.59 -0.92 9.88
N GLU A 68 3.12 -0.06 10.75
CA GLU A 68 3.03 1.40 10.65
C GLU A 68 3.77 1.95 9.42
N GLY A 69 4.96 1.42 9.13
CA GLY A 69 5.70 1.78 7.92
C GLY A 69 4.95 1.36 6.66
N LEU A 70 4.43 0.13 6.63
CA LEU A 70 3.68 -0.42 5.52
C LEU A 70 2.38 0.36 5.26
N VAL A 71 1.58 0.63 6.29
CA VAL A 71 0.31 1.35 6.12
C VAL A 71 0.54 2.77 5.58
N ARG A 72 1.59 3.44 6.03
CA ARG A 72 1.99 4.75 5.50
C ARG A 72 2.44 4.66 4.05
N HIS A 73 3.29 3.69 3.73
CA HIS A 73 3.75 3.47 2.36
C HIS A 73 2.58 3.23 1.39
N PHE A 74 1.65 2.34 1.76
CA PHE A 74 0.48 2.08 0.94
C PHE A 74 -0.43 3.30 0.80
N TYR A 75 -0.56 4.11 1.85
CA TYR A 75 -1.34 5.35 1.82
C TYR A 75 -0.74 6.33 0.80
N ASP A 76 0.56 6.60 0.91
CA ASP A 76 1.26 7.55 0.05
C ASP A 76 1.21 7.11 -1.42
N ARG A 77 1.43 5.80 -1.69
CA ARG A 77 1.35 5.23 -3.03
C ARG A 77 -0.05 5.35 -3.63
N LEU A 78 -1.09 5.05 -2.86
CA LEU A 78 -2.44 5.11 -3.38
C LEU A 78 -2.94 6.54 -3.55
N GLN A 79 -2.56 7.45 -2.65
CA GLN A 79 -2.84 8.86 -2.78
C GLN A 79 -2.21 9.43 -4.07
N ALA A 80 -0.98 9.01 -4.40
CA ALA A 80 -0.34 9.37 -5.67
C ALA A 80 -1.14 8.85 -6.87
N VAL A 81 -1.63 7.61 -6.84
CA VAL A 81 -2.44 7.04 -7.92
C VAL A 81 -3.76 7.80 -8.09
N ILE A 82 -4.45 8.16 -7.00
CA ILE A 82 -5.67 8.99 -7.04
C ILE A 82 -5.39 10.33 -7.71
N ALA A 83 -4.25 10.96 -7.37
CA ALA A 83 -3.83 12.22 -7.98
C ALA A 83 -3.51 12.07 -9.48
N GLU A 84 -2.78 11.03 -9.87
CA GLU A 84 -2.46 10.73 -11.27
C GLU A 84 -3.70 10.49 -12.14
N LYS A 85 -4.77 9.94 -11.54
CA LYS A 85 -6.07 9.74 -12.21
C LYS A 85 -6.94 10.99 -12.24
N GLY A 86 -6.49 12.11 -11.66
CA GLY A 86 -7.26 13.36 -11.59
C GLY A 86 -8.47 13.28 -10.65
N LEU A 87 -8.47 12.33 -9.71
CA LEU A 87 -9.58 12.09 -8.78
C LEU A 87 -9.39 12.79 -7.43
N ALA A 88 -8.26 13.47 -7.21
CA ALA A 88 -7.90 14.07 -5.92
C ALA A 88 -8.90 15.13 -5.43
N ASP A 89 -9.60 15.82 -6.33
CA ASP A 89 -10.61 16.83 -5.97
C ASP A 89 -11.95 16.21 -5.55
N GLN A 90 -12.17 14.92 -5.84
CA GLN A 90 -13.43 14.23 -5.62
C GLN A 90 -13.31 13.13 -4.57
N LEU A 91 -12.11 12.57 -4.41
CA LEU A 91 -11.85 11.39 -3.61
C LEU A 91 -10.62 11.60 -2.73
N ARG A 92 -10.77 11.33 -1.44
CA ARG A 92 -9.68 11.34 -0.46
C ARG A 92 -9.67 10.05 0.36
N ILE A 93 -8.47 9.58 0.70
CA ILE A 93 -8.29 8.44 1.59
C ILE A 93 -8.47 8.93 3.02
N LYS A 94 -9.58 8.57 3.65
CA LYS A 94 -9.82 8.89 5.06
C LYS A 94 -8.94 8.04 5.98
N GLU A 95 -8.84 6.76 5.66
CA GLU A 95 -8.18 5.80 6.54
C GLU A 95 -7.60 4.64 5.73
N MET A 96 -6.38 4.22 6.03
CA MET A 96 -5.78 2.99 5.54
C MET A 96 -5.44 2.07 6.70
N LYS A 97 -5.58 0.76 6.48
CA LYS A 97 -5.36 -0.27 7.49
C LYS A 97 -4.54 -1.41 6.89
N VAL A 98 -3.54 -1.86 7.62
CA VAL A 98 -2.80 -3.11 7.36
C VAL A 98 -3.04 -4.05 8.53
N LEU A 99 -3.49 -5.27 8.24
CA LEU A 99 -3.80 -6.29 9.24
C LEU A 99 -2.80 -7.45 9.13
N GLY A 100 -2.25 -7.88 10.27
CA GLY A 100 -1.60 -9.18 10.40
C GLY A 100 -2.61 -10.29 10.69
N GLU A 101 -2.16 -11.56 10.72
CA GLU A 101 -3.06 -12.72 10.73
C GLU A 101 -4.01 -12.83 11.96
N LEU A 102 -3.74 -12.20 13.12
CA LEU A 102 -4.49 -12.57 14.33
C LEU A 102 -4.92 -11.45 15.30
N THR A 103 -4.19 -10.35 15.49
CA THR A 103 -4.62 -9.25 16.41
C THR A 103 -3.93 -7.90 16.21
N VAL A 104 -2.91 -7.83 15.34
CA VAL A 104 -2.11 -6.62 15.16
C VAL A 104 -2.56 -5.93 13.88
N GLU A 105 -2.99 -4.68 14.03
CA GLU A 105 -3.30 -3.80 12.93
C GLU A 105 -2.55 -2.47 13.10
N ALA A 106 -2.17 -1.88 11.98
CA ALA A 106 -1.79 -0.48 11.93
C ALA A 106 -2.80 0.28 11.09
N THR A 107 -3.23 1.43 11.63
CA THR A 107 -4.15 2.34 10.96
C THR A 107 -3.45 3.67 10.73
N TYR A 108 -3.53 4.18 9.51
CA TYR A 108 -3.13 5.54 9.16
C TYR A 108 -4.36 6.32 8.74
N SER A 109 -4.59 7.47 9.37
CA SER A 109 -5.69 8.37 9.03
C SER A 109 -5.12 9.56 8.27
N GLY A 110 -5.66 9.83 7.08
CA GLY A 110 -5.37 11.07 6.35
C GLY A 110 -6.01 12.26 7.06
N GLU A 111 -5.39 13.44 6.91
CA GLU A 111 -6.02 14.72 7.32
C GLU A 111 -7.17 15.11 6.38
#